data_AF-A0A9R0V004-F1
#
_entry.id   AF-A0A9R0V004-F1
#
_cell.length_a   1.000
_cell.length_b   1.000
_cell.length_c   1.000
_cell.angle_alpha   90.00
_cell.angle_beta   90.00
_cell.angle_gamma   90.00
#
_symmetry.space_group_name_H-M   'P 1'
#
loop_
_entity.id
_entity.type
_entity.pdbx_description
1 polymer ?
#
loop_
_entity_poly.entity_id
_entity_poly.type
_entity_poly.pdbx_seq_one_letter_code
_entity_poly.pdbx_strand_id
1 'polypeptide(L)'
;MRAAAALLLAAGVLCLVGGRAASASPDFDYPAAFNFGDSNSDTGGRIAAGFEPMPPPYGSTFFGAPSGRFSDGRLILDFLMDAMDMPFLNAYLDSLGAPNFRAGVNFAQAGCSITPASATSVSPFSFGLQIKQFFAFKEKVTRLLSQGDRYRRYIPQLDYFSKGLYMFDIGQNDLAGQFYSRTEDQVIASIPTILSEFETGLKALYDQGARKFWIHNTGPLGCLPQNIDLFGKDPTQLDELHCVAKHNRAAKIFNLQLHALCTKLRGQFSGANITYVDIYSIKYALIGNYSRYDLKVPPKHAVDTEGHP
;
A
#
# COMPACT_ATOMS: atom_id res chain seq x y z
N MET A 1 43.88 27.10 56.63
CA MET A 1 43.82 27.39 55.18
C MET A 1 43.09 26.25 54.48
N ARG A 2 41.90 26.54 53.92
CA ARG A 2 41.08 25.74 52.96
C ARG A 2 40.67 24.32 53.43
N ALA A 3 39.51 24.12 54.07
CA ALA A 3 38.14 24.04 53.51
C ALA A 3 38.00 23.03 52.35
N ALA A 4 37.04 22.11 52.25
CA ALA A 4 35.97 21.64 53.14
C ALA A 4 35.28 20.42 52.46
N ALA A 5 34.58 19.60 53.26
CA ALA A 5 33.32 18.87 52.96
C ALA A 5 33.31 17.77 51.86
N ALA A 6 32.54 16.67 51.93
CA ALA A 6 31.65 16.07 52.92
C ALA A 6 31.26 14.63 52.47
N LEU A 7 30.98 13.78 53.47
CA LEU A 7 29.95 12.72 53.62
C LEU A 7 29.43 11.92 52.39
N LEU A 8 29.57 10.58 52.36
CA LEU A 8 28.69 9.52 52.92
C LEU A 8 27.36 9.32 52.17
N LEU A 9 27.13 8.14 51.54
CA LEU A 9 26.05 7.18 51.90
C LEU A 9 25.80 6.04 50.89
N ALA A 10 25.61 4.85 51.48
CA ALA A 10 24.63 3.80 51.18
C ALA A 10 24.74 2.96 49.89
N ALA A 11 25.11 1.69 50.12
CA ALA A 11 24.77 0.56 49.27
C ALA A 11 23.25 0.29 49.32
N GLY A 12 22.62 0.21 48.15
CA GLY A 12 21.22 -0.18 47.97
C GLY A 12 21.12 -1.28 46.92
N VAL A 13 20.64 -2.45 47.36
CA VAL A 13 20.33 -3.63 46.54
C VAL A 13 19.28 -3.27 45.49
N LEU A 14 19.59 -3.47 44.21
CA LEU A 14 18.60 -3.42 43.13
C LEU A 14 18.31 -4.85 42.65
N CYS A 15 17.25 -5.44 43.19
CA CYS A 15 16.62 -6.63 42.62
C CYS A 15 16.06 -6.27 41.24
N LEU A 16 16.81 -6.57 40.18
CA LEU A 16 16.28 -6.59 38.82
C LEU A 16 15.43 -7.85 38.67
N VAL A 17 14.13 -7.72 38.98
CA VAL A 17 13.12 -8.69 38.59
C VAL A 17 13.10 -8.75 37.07
N GLY A 18 13.54 -9.89 36.53
CA GLY A 18 13.43 -10.22 35.11
C GLY A 18 11.97 -10.38 34.70
N GLY A 19 11.30 -9.26 34.42
CA GLY A 19 10.06 -9.26 33.68
C GLY A 19 10.36 -9.49 32.20
N ARG A 20 10.05 -10.69 31.70
CA ARG A 20 9.79 -10.85 30.26
C ARG A 20 8.65 -9.90 29.93
N ALA A 21 8.92 -8.82 29.22
CA ALA A 21 7.87 -8.06 28.56
C ALA A 21 7.13 -9.06 27.66
N ALA A 22 5.93 -9.46 28.06
CA ALA A 22 5.00 -10.09 27.14
C ALA A 22 4.89 -9.10 25.98
N SER A 23 5.34 -9.49 24.79
CA SER A 23 5.03 -8.74 23.58
C SER A 23 3.51 -8.78 23.48
N ALA A 24 2.84 -7.69 23.89
CA ALA A 24 1.44 -7.52 23.55
C ALA A 24 1.36 -7.66 22.04
N SER A 25 0.63 -8.67 21.56
CA SER A 25 0.28 -8.72 20.15
C SER A 25 -0.39 -7.37 19.84
N PRO A 26 0.00 -6.67 18.76
CA PRO A 26 -0.69 -5.45 18.38
C PRO A 26 -2.18 -5.77 18.28
N ASP A 27 -2.99 -5.04 19.04
CA ASP A 27 -4.46 -5.19 19.02
C ASP A 27 -5.00 -4.32 17.88
N PHE A 28 -5.42 -4.96 16.80
CA PHE A 28 -5.99 -4.29 15.63
C PHE A 28 -7.50 -4.14 15.80
N ASP A 29 -7.95 -3.01 16.35
CA ASP A 29 -9.37 -2.71 16.51
C ASP A 29 -9.96 -2.01 15.25
N TYR A 30 -10.16 -2.80 14.19
CA TYR A 30 -10.81 -2.37 12.95
C TYR A 30 -11.93 -3.33 12.55
N PRO A 31 -13.19 -2.87 12.39
CA PRO A 31 -14.28 -3.75 11.99
C PRO A 31 -14.34 -4.02 10.48
N ALA A 32 -13.63 -3.22 9.67
CA ALA A 32 -13.56 -3.34 8.22
C ALA A 32 -12.29 -2.69 7.67
N ALA A 33 -11.88 -3.13 6.47
CA ALA A 33 -10.78 -2.53 5.72
C ALA A 33 -11.20 -2.13 4.29
N PHE A 34 -10.88 -0.92 3.88
CA PHE A 34 -11.17 -0.38 2.54
C PHE A 34 -9.84 -0.09 1.84
N ASN A 35 -9.50 -0.89 0.84
CA ASN A 35 -8.21 -0.79 0.17
C ASN A 35 -8.31 -0.07 -1.17
N PHE A 36 -7.33 0.78 -1.47
CA PHE A 36 -7.16 1.52 -2.71
C PHE A 36 -5.72 1.32 -3.17
N GLY A 37 -5.49 1.17 -4.48
CA GLY A 37 -4.15 0.84 -4.91
C GLY A 37 -3.98 0.43 -6.36
N ASP A 38 -2.79 -0.05 -6.66
CA ASP A 38 -2.44 -0.66 -7.94
C ASP A 38 -2.25 -2.19 -7.82
N SER A 39 -1.39 -2.77 -8.66
CA SER A 39 -1.12 -4.21 -8.71
C SER A 39 -0.54 -4.75 -7.41
N ASN A 40 0.16 -3.93 -6.61
CA ASN A 40 0.72 -4.33 -5.32
C ASN A 40 -0.35 -4.77 -4.31
N SER A 41 -1.60 -4.38 -4.52
CA SER A 41 -2.72 -4.72 -3.65
C SER A 41 -3.97 -5.19 -4.39
N ASP A 42 -3.90 -5.47 -5.70
CA ASP A 42 -5.05 -5.92 -6.51
C ASP A 42 -5.40 -7.39 -6.21
N THR A 43 -6.60 -7.63 -5.67
CA THR A 43 -7.11 -8.96 -5.32
C THR A 43 -8.00 -9.58 -6.41
N GLY A 44 -7.87 -9.14 -7.67
CA GLY A 44 -8.62 -9.64 -8.82
C GLY A 44 -9.52 -8.61 -9.51
N GLY A 45 -9.42 -7.34 -9.15
CA GLY A 45 -10.19 -6.23 -9.73
C GLY A 45 -9.92 -6.06 -11.23
N ARG A 46 -8.66 -6.10 -11.68
CA ARG A 46 -8.32 -6.01 -13.10
C ARG A 46 -8.87 -7.17 -13.92
N ILE A 47 -8.86 -8.38 -13.36
CA ILE A 47 -9.38 -9.59 -14.01
C ILE A 47 -10.90 -9.56 -14.06
N ALA A 48 -11.56 -9.16 -12.97
CA ALA A 48 -13.01 -8.98 -12.93
C ALA A 48 -13.50 -7.88 -13.90
N ALA A 49 -12.65 -6.89 -14.18
CA ALA A 49 -12.93 -5.85 -15.18
C ALA A 49 -12.73 -6.33 -16.64
N GLY A 50 -12.20 -7.54 -16.86
CA GLY A 50 -12.09 -8.17 -18.17
C GLY A 50 -10.91 -7.74 -19.03
N PHE A 51 -9.85 -7.17 -18.44
CA PHE A 51 -8.67 -6.72 -19.20
C PHE A 51 -7.85 -7.87 -19.77
N GLU A 52 -7.59 -8.88 -18.94
CA GLU A 52 -6.76 -10.01 -19.32
C GLU A 52 -7.12 -11.23 -18.46
N PRO A 53 -6.91 -12.46 -18.99
CA PRO A 53 -6.89 -13.64 -18.14
C PRO A 53 -5.61 -13.67 -17.30
N MET A 54 -5.67 -14.36 -16.17
CA MET A 54 -4.51 -14.55 -15.30
C MET A 54 -4.10 -16.03 -15.26
N PRO A 55 -3.08 -16.46 -16.02
CA PRO A 55 -2.60 -17.84 -15.99
C PRO A 55 -1.62 -18.09 -14.82
N PRO A 56 -1.16 -19.33 -14.57
CA PRO A 56 0.00 -19.55 -13.70
C PRO A 56 1.21 -18.69 -14.12
N PRO A 57 2.07 -18.23 -13.18
CA PRO A 57 2.21 -18.71 -11.80
C PRO A 57 1.30 -18.02 -10.77
N TYR A 58 0.48 -17.05 -11.17
CA TYR A 58 -0.30 -16.23 -10.23
C TYR A 58 -1.18 -17.09 -9.31
N GLY A 59 -1.01 -16.96 -8.00
CA GLY A 59 -1.71 -17.73 -6.96
C GLY A 59 -1.26 -19.18 -6.72
N SER A 60 -0.30 -19.71 -7.49
CA SER A 60 0.15 -21.11 -7.40
C SER A 60 0.71 -21.55 -6.03
N THR A 61 1.35 -20.67 -5.25
CA THR A 61 2.04 -21.05 -3.99
C THR A 61 1.13 -21.08 -2.76
N PHE A 62 0.01 -20.35 -2.79
CA PHE A 62 -0.91 -20.27 -1.65
C PHE A 62 -2.35 -20.69 -2.01
N PHE A 63 -2.87 -20.20 -3.14
CA PHE A 63 -4.25 -20.47 -3.55
C PHE A 63 -4.37 -21.77 -4.38
N GLY A 64 -3.26 -22.26 -4.94
CA GLY A 64 -3.22 -23.47 -5.76
C GLY A 64 -3.86 -23.33 -7.14
N ALA A 65 -4.32 -22.12 -7.49
CA ALA A 65 -4.96 -21.75 -8.75
C ALA A 65 -4.83 -20.23 -8.98
N PRO A 66 -5.07 -19.73 -10.21
CA PRO A 66 -5.18 -18.31 -10.49
C PRO A 66 -6.09 -17.57 -9.50
N SER A 67 -5.51 -16.62 -8.76
CA SER A 67 -6.18 -15.92 -7.66
C SER A 67 -6.59 -14.48 -8.00
N GLY A 68 -6.26 -13.99 -9.20
CA GLY A 68 -6.44 -12.59 -9.59
C GLY A 68 -5.39 -11.63 -9.03
N ARG A 69 -4.45 -12.11 -8.21
CA ARG A 69 -3.36 -11.32 -7.61
C ARG A 69 -2.12 -11.32 -8.50
N PHE A 70 -1.46 -10.17 -8.62
CA PHE A 70 -0.18 -10.01 -9.32
C PHE A 70 1.00 -10.54 -8.48
N SER A 71 0.85 -11.76 -7.96
CA SER A 71 1.82 -12.52 -7.18
C SER A 71 1.56 -14.00 -7.39
N ASP A 72 2.60 -14.83 -7.28
CA ASP A 72 2.46 -16.29 -7.25
C ASP A 72 1.68 -16.78 -6.02
N GLY A 73 1.34 -15.92 -5.07
CA GLY A 73 0.53 -16.25 -3.90
C GLY A 73 -0.17 -15.03 -3.32
N ARG A 74 0.14 -14.74 -2.05
CA ARG A 74 -0.47 -13.66 -1.26
C ARG A 74 0.23 -12.32 -1.51
N LEU A 75 -0.55 -11.25 -1.46
CA LEU A 75 -0.06 -9.87 -1.45
C LEU A 75 0.25 -9.40 -0.02
N ILE A 76 0.99 -8.29 0.12
CA ILE A 76 1.21 -7.63 1.43
C ILE A 76 -0.13 -7.36 2.12
N LEU A 77 -1.13 -6.95 1.35
CA LEU A 77 -2.51 -6.77 1.82
C LEU A 77 -3.05 -8.02 2.51
N ASP A 78 -2.89 -9.21 1.93
CA ASP A 78 -3.40 -10.46 2.51
C ASP A 78 -2.73 -10.78 3.85
N PHE A 79 -1.41 -10.56 3.96
CA PHE A 79 -0.70 -10.71 5.23
C PHE A 79 -1.17 -9.71 6.29
N LEU A 80 -1.52 -8.48 5.91
CA LEU A 80 -2.11 -7.49 6.82
C LEU A 80 -3.50 -7.93 7.27
N MET A 81 -4.33 -8.45 6.37
CA MET A 81 -5.65 -8.98 6.73
C MET A 81 -5.54 -10.17 7.68
N ASP A 82 -4.62 -11.11 7.43
CA ASP A 82 -4.30 -12.23 8.33
C ASP A 82 -3.87 -11.71 9.71
N ALA A 83 -3.00 -10.70 9.78
CA ALA A 83 -2.53 -10.14 11.04
C ALA A 83 -3.63 -9.41 11.84
N MET A 84 -4.71 -8.99 11.18
CA MET A 84 -5.90 -8.40 11.80
C MET A 84 -6.99 -9.44 12.12
N ASP A 85 -6.74 -10.73 11.91
CA ASP A 85 -7.72 -11.82 12.01
C ASP A 85 -8.97 -11.59 11.13
N MET A 86 -8.76 -10.99 9.95
CA MET A 86 -9.82 -10.65 8.99
C MET A 86 -9.72 -11.52 7.72
N PRO A 87 -10.86 -11.83 7.07
CA PRO A 87 -10.82 -12.51 5.78
C PRO A 87 -10.16 -11.63 4.71
N PHE A 88 -9.56 -12.26 3.70
CA PHE A 88 -9.01 -11.53 2.55
C PHE A 88 -10.09 -10.69 1.85
N LEU A 89 -9.69 -9.50 1.40
CA LEU A 89 -10.61 -8.60 0.75
C LEU A 89 -10.98 -9.11 -0.64
N ASN A 90 -12.27 -9.00 -0.96
CA ASN A 90 -12.80 -9.23 -2.30
C ASN A 90 -12.70 -7.96 -3.12
N ALA A 91 -12.43 -8.11 -4.42
CA ALA A 91 -12.38 -6.99 -5.34
C ALA A 91 -13.78 -6.39 -5.57
N TYR A 92 -13.89 -5.07 -5.65
CA TYR A 92 -15.16 -4.36 -5.85
C TYR A 92 -15.90 -4.78 -7.12
N LEU A 93 -15.16 -5.09 -8.19
CA LEU A 93 -15.73 -5.46 -9.49
C LEU A 93 -16.08 -6.95 -9.60
N ASP A 94 -15.74 -7.77 -8.61
CA ASP A 94 -16.10 -9.18 -8.65
C ASP A 94 -17.60 -9.37 -8.41
N SER A 95 -18.26 -10.03 -9.37
CA SER A 95 -19.72 -10.05 -9.49
C SER A 95 -20.34 -11.41 -9.16
N LEU A 96 -19.55 -12.50 -9.22
CA LEU A 96 -20.00 -13.87 -9.01
C LEU A 96 -19.21 -14.50 -7.84
N GLY A 97 -19.84 -15.42 -7.11
CA GLY A 97 -19.17 -16.12 -6.01
C GLY A 97 -19.21 -15.39 -4.68
N ALA A 98 -20.43 -15.10 -4.18
CA ALA A 98 -20.74 -14.56 -2.85
C ALA A 98 -19.63 -13.69 -2.21
N PRO A 99 -19.17 -12.61 -2.87
CA PRO A 99 -18.15 -11.77 -2.28
C PRO A 99 -18.74 -11.16 -1.01
N ASN A 100 -18.21 -11.62 0.12
CA ASN A 100 -18.58 -11.12 1.41
C ASN A 100 -17.77 -9.85 1.64
N PHE A 101 -18.45 -8.70 1.62
CA PHE A 101 -17.85 -7.40 1.87
C PHE A 101 -18.04 -6.93 3.32
N ARG A 102 -18.52 -7.79 4.21
CA ARG A 102 -18.79 -7.43 5.62
C ARG A 102 -17.54 -6.88 6.31
N ALA A 103 -16.39 -7.50 6.05
CA ALA A 103 -15.08 -7.11 6.57
C ALA A 103 -14.38 -6.04 5.71
N GLY A 104 -15.05 -5.53 4.67
CA GLY A 104 -14.48 -4.51 3.78
C GLY A 104 -14.42 -4.93 2.31
N VAL A 105 -13.77 -4.10 1.51
CA VAL A 105 -13.72 -4.24 0.05
C VAL A 105 -12.43 -3.64 -0.50
N ASN A 106 -11.93 -4.22 -1.59
CA ASN A 106 -10.74 -3.75 -2.28
C ASN A 106 -11.10 -3.08 -3.62
N PHE A 107 -10.71 -1.83 -3.78
CA PHE A 107 -10.88 -1.04 -5.01
C PHE A 107 -9.62 -1.00 -5.87
N ALA A 108 -8.50 -1.52 -5.38
CA ALA A 108 -7.22 -1.54 -6.09
C ALA A 108 -7.32 -2.29 -7.42
N GLN A 109 -6.61 -1.78 -8.42
CA GLN A 109 -6.55 -2.39 -9.75
C GLN A 109 -5.17 -2.21 -10.38
N ALA A 110 -4.63 -3.29 -10.94
CA ALA A 110 -3.32 -3.26 -11.56
C ALA A 110 -3.17 -2.21 -12.67
N GLY A 111 -2.00 -1.56 -12.66
CA GLY A 111 -1.66 -0.43 -13.54
C GLY A 111 -2.33 0.89 -13.18
N CYS A 112 -3.09 0.98 -12.08
CA CYS A 112 -3.75 2.21 -11.66
C CYS A 112 -2.73 3.29 -11.26
N SER A 113 -3.02 4.53 -11.65
CA SER A 113 -2.30 5.73 -11.27
C SER A 113 -3.14 6.61 -10.34
N ILE A 114 -2.51 7.50 -9.59
CA ILE A 114 -3.18 8.55 -8.84
C ILE A 114 -3.84 9.53 -9.81
N THR A 115 -3.09 9.96 -10.82
CA THR A 115 -3.54 10.91 -11.83
C THR A 115 -4.63 10.31 -12.74
N PRO A 116 -5.52 11.14 -13.31
CA PRO A 116 -6.52 10.65 -14.26
C PRO A 116 -5.89 9.90 -15.44
N ALA A 117 -6.52 8.78 -15.83
CA ALA A 117 -6.08 8.02 -16.98
C ALA A 117 -6.21 8.85 -18.27
N SER A 118 -5.22 8.69 -19.15
CA SER A 118 -5.20 9.22 -20.52
C SER A 118 -5.27 8.08 -21.54
N ALA A 119 -5.35 8.42 -22.83
CA ALA A 119 -5.33 7.44 -23.91
C ALA A 119 -4.06 6.55 -23.94
N THR A 120 -2.98 6.97 -23.26
CA THR A 120 -1.71 6.23 -23.19
C THR A 120 -1.51 5.52 -21.85
N SER A 121 -2.53 5.53 -20.96
CA SER A 121 -2.43 4.86 -19.66
C SER A 121 -2.60 3.35 -19.81
N VAL A 122 -1.79 2.59 -19.07
CA VAL A 122 -1.83 1.10 -19.03
C VAL A 122 -3.11 0.59 -18.34
N SER A 123 -3.76 1.45 -17.56
CA SER A 123 -5.06 1.18 -16.93
C SER A 123 -5.98 2.38 -17.14
N PRO A 124 -7.27 2.17 -17.47
CA PRO A 124 -8.25 3.24 -17.44
C PRO A 124 -8.70 3.60 -16.02
N PHE A 125 -8.28 2.81 -15.02
CA PHE A 125 -8.56 3.10 -13.62
C PHE A 125 -7.55 4.09 -13.06
N SER A 126 -8.08 5.09 -12.35
CA SER A 126 -7.31 6.04 -11.56
C SER A 126 -7.79 6.03 -10.12
N PHE A 127 -7.01 6.61 -9.21
CA PHE A 127 -7.42 6.79 -7.82
C PHE A 127 -8.78 7.49 -7.71
N GLY A 128 -8.99 8.55 -8.50
CA GLY A 128 -10.28 9.25 -8.56
C GLY A 128 -11.45 8.34 -8.95
N LEU A 129 -11.24 7.34 -9.81
CA LEU A 129 -12.26 6.33 -10.13
C LEU A 129 -12.49 5.36 -8.97
N GLN A 130 -11.43 4.92 -8.28
CA GLN A 130 -11.57 4.08 -7.08
C GLN A 130 -12.34 4.79 -5.96
N ILE A 131 -12.14 6.11 -5.78
CA ILE A 131 -12.95 6.93 -4.87
C ILE A 131 -14.43 6.92 -5.26
N LYS A 132 -14.75 7.07 -6.56
CA LYS A 132 -16.14 7.00 -7.05
C LYS A 132 -16.74 5.61 -6.82
N GLN A 133 -15.97 4.54 -7.00
CA GLN A 133 -16.40 3.18 -6.68
C GLN A 133 -16.72 3.04 -5.19
N PHE A 134 -15.89 3.59 -4.30
CA PHE A 134 -16.17 3.62 -2.87
C PHE A 134 -17.46 4.38 -2.52
N PHE A 135 -17.73 5.53 -3.14
CA PHE A 135 -18.97 6.27 -2.91
C PHE A 135 -20.20 5.48 -3.36
N ALA A 136 -20.14 4.90 -4.56
CA ALA A 136 -21.22 4.03 -5.06
C ALA A 136 -21.44 2.81 -4.16
N PHE A 137 -20.35 2.20 -3.67
CA PHE A 137 -20.40 1.10 -2.72
C PHE A 137 -21.09 1.50 -1.41
N LYS A 138 -20.63 2.60 -0.78
CA LYS A 138 -21.18 3.10 0.49
C LYS A 138 -22.66 3.46 0.38
N GLU A 139 -23.05 4.13 -0.70
CA GLU A 139 -24.46 4.47 -0.97
C GLU A 139 -25.31 3.20 -1.12
N LYS A 140 -24.82 2.22 -1.89
CA LYS A 140 -25.51 0.94 -2.09
C LYS A 140 -25.65 0.18 -0.78
N VAL A 141 -24.61 0.11 0.04
CA VAL A 141 -24.65 -0.51 1.38
C VAL A 141 -25.71 0.18 2.25
N THR A 142 -25.71 1.51 2.28
CA THR A 142 -26.68 2.30 3.06
C THR A 142 -28.11 1.99 2.66
N ARG A 143 -28.40 1.97 1.35
CA ARG A 143 -29.73 1.64 0.82
C ARG A 143 -30.13 0.18 1.11
N LEU A 144 -29.20 -0.76 1.04
CA LEU A 144 -29.52 -2.17 1.33
C LEU A 144 -29.80 -2.40 2.82
N LEU A 145 -29.09 -1.71 3.72
CA LEU A 145 -29.35 -1.78 5.16
C LEU A 145 -30.67 -1.11 5.55
N SER A 146 -31.12 -0.07 4.84
CA SER A 146 -32.43 0.55 5.09
C SER A 146 -33.62 -0.31 4.66
N GLN A 147 -33.38 -1.36 3.84
CA GLN A 147 -34.40 -2.32 3.39
C GLN A 147 -34.55 -3.52 4.36
N GLY A 148 -33.81 -3.53 5.48
CA GLY A 148 -33.86 -4.56 6.51
C GLY A 148 -32.63 -5.47 6.53
N ASP A 149 -32.76 -6.61 7.20
CA ASP A 149 -31.61 -7.36 7.70
C ASP A 149 -31.02 -8.37 6.71
N ARG A 150 -31.67 -8.55 5.57
CA ARG A 150 -31.33 -9.58 4.56
C ARG A 150 -29.85 -9.59 4.19
N TYR A 151 -29.23 -8.41 4.09
CA TYR A 151 -27.87 -8.25 3.62
C TYR A 151 -26.83 -8.09 4.72
N ARG A 152 -27.21 -7.91 5.99
CA ARG A 152 -26.30 -7.58 7.12
C ARG A 152 -25.13 -8.55 7.31
N ARG A 153 -25.27 -9.79 6.84
CA ARG A 153 -24.23 -10.83 6.91
C ARG A 153 -23.13 -10.69 5.83
N TYR A 154 -23.38 -9.92 4.77
CA TYR A 154 -22.54 -9.84 3.58
C TYR A 154 -21.98 -8.44 3.29
N ILE A 155 -22.45 -7.40 3.97
CA ILE A 155 -22.05 -6.00 3.75
C ILE A 155 -21.67 -5.33 5.08
N PRO A 156 -20.83 -4.29 5.07
CA PRO A 156 -20.39 -3.65 6.31
C PRO A 156 -21.52 -2.85 6.95
N GLN A 157 -21.47 -2.65 8.27
CA GLN A 157 -22.42 -1.77 8.97
C GLN A 157 -22.08 -0.29 8.71
N LEU A 158 -23.03 0.61 8.94
CA LEU A 158 -22.84 2.04 8.65
C LEU A 158 -21.70 2.68 9.45
N ASP A 159 -21.51 2.28 10.70
CA ASP A 159 -20.42 2.78 11.54
C ASP A 159 -19.05 2.21 11.16
N TYR A 160 -19.00 1.16 10.34
CA TYR A 160 -17.72 0.61 9.85
C TYR A 160 -17.02 1.60 8.91
N PHE A 161 -17.76 2.46 8.21
CA PHE A 161 -17.15 3.50 7.36
C PHE A 161 -16.40 4.58 8.16
N SER A 162 -16.72 4.79 9.44
CA SER A 162 -15.96 5.72 10.30
C SER A 162 -14.92 5.01 11.18
N LYS A 163 -15.10 3.71 11.43
CA LYS A 163 -14.20 2.91 12.26
C LYS A 163 -13.19 2.06 11.49
N GLY A 164 -13.41 1.85 10.20
CA GLY A 164 -12.59 0.99 9.34
C GLY A 164 -11.25 1.60 8.97
N LEU A 165 -10.33 0.74 8.57
CA LEU A 165 -8.99 1.09 8.09
C LEU A 165 -9.02 1.36 6.58
N TYR A 166 -8.44 2.48 6.15
CA TYR A 166 -8.33 2.87 4.76
C TYR A 166 -6.87 2.72 4.33
N MET A 167 -6.59 1.81 3.40
CA MET A 167 -5.22 1.44 3.01
C MET A 167 -4.92 1.89 1.58
N PHE A 168 -3.69 2.36 1.35
CA PHE A 168 -3.26 2.94 0.08
C PHE A 168 -1.87 2.43 -0.30
N ASP A 169 -1.76 1.79 -1.47
CA ASP A 169 -0.50 1.44 -2.14
C ASP A 169 -0.60 1.83 -3.62
N ILE A 170 -0.24 3.08 -3.93
CA ILE A 170 -0.44 3.71 -5.24
C ILE A 170 0.56 4.84 -5.47
N GLY A 171 0.80 5.17 -6.74
CA GLY A 171 1.68 6.27 -7.17
C GLY A 171 2.94 5.80 -7.90
N GLN A 172 3.26 4.50 -7.82
CA GLN A 172 4.39 3.92 -8.53
C GLN A 172 4.22 4.05 -10.06
N ASN A 173 3.01 3.78 -10.57
CA ASN A 173 2.70 3.89 -11.99
C ASN A 173 2.78 5.33 -12.53
N ASP A 174 2.42 6.34 -11.72
CA ASP A 174 2.55 7.75 -12.11
C ASP A 174 4.01 8.14 -12.40
N LEU A 175 4.97 7.54 -11.69
CA LEU A 175 6.41 7.75 -11.92
C LEU A 175 6.93 6.85 -13.04
N ALA A 176 6.67 5.54 -12.96
CA ALA A 176 7.19 4.55 -13.89
C ALA A 176 6.81 4.86 -15.34
N GLY A 177 5.52 5.13 -15.59
CA GLY A 177 5.00 5.40 -16.93
C GLY A 177 5.63 6.63 -17.59
N GLN A 178 6.06 7.63 -16.81
CA GLN A 178 6.66 8.84 -17.36
C GLN A 178 8.10 8.62 -17.85
N PHE A 179 8.87 7.73 -17.22
CA PHE A 179 10.27 7.48 -17.60
C PHE A 179 10.45 6.90 -19.01
N TYR A 180 9.38 6.37 -19.62
CA TYR A 180 9.39 5.92 -21.02
C TYR A 180 9.60 7.06 -22.03
N SER A 181 9.29 8.31 -21.67
CA SER A 181 9.36 9.46 -22.60
C SER A 181 9.88 10.76 -21.97
N ARG A 182 10.14 10.78 -20.67
CA ARG A 182 10.53 11.99 -19.92
C ARG A 182 11.87 11.84 -19.22
N THR A 183 12.53 12.97 -19.01
CA THR A 183 13.76 13.04 -18.20
C THR A 183 13.45 12.95 -16.70
N GLU A 184 14.46 12.66 -15.88
CA GLU A 184 14.32 12.64 -14.41
C GLU A 184 13.73 13.94 -13.86
N ASP A 185 14.23 15.09 -14.33
CA ASP A 185 13.74 16.42 -13.89
C ASP A 185 12.26 16.64 -14.23
N GLN A 186 11.82 16.19 -15.41
CA GLN A 186 10.42 16.29 -15.82
C GLN A 186 9.52 15.37 -14.98
N VAL A 187 9.97 14.16 -14.65
CA VAL A 187 9.25 13.25 -13.75
C VAL A 187 9.14 13.88 -12.37
N ILE A 188 10.24 14.41 -11.81
CA ILE A 188 10.26 15.06 -10.50
C ILE A 188 9.33 16.28 -10.48
N ALA A 189 9.33 17.09 -11.54
CA ALA A 189 8.47 18.26 -11.65
C ALA A 189 6.97 17.93 -11.66
N SER A 190 6.58 16.68 -11.98
CA SER A 190 5.19 16.24 -11.96
C SER A 190 4.67 15.82 -10.57
N ILE A 191 5.58 15.53 -9.63
CA ILE A 191 5.25 15.00 -8.29
C ILE A 191 4.24 15.88 -7.52
N PRO A 192 4.36 17.22 -7.51
CA PRO A 192 3.39 18.06 -6.81
C PRO A 192 1.96 17.91 -7.34
N THR A 193 1.79 17.76 -8.65
CA THR A 193 0.46 17.53 -9.25
C THR A 193 -0.10 16.17 -8.86
N ILE A 194 0.72 15.12 -8.90
CA ILE A 194 0.32 13.78 -8.47
C ILE A 194 -0.15 13.81 -7.01
N LEU A 195 0.63 14.43 -6.11
CA LEU A 195 0.28 14.51 -4.69
C LEU A 195 -0.93 15.41 -4.40
N SER A 196 -1.18 16.44 -5.22
CA SER A 196 -2.39 17.27 -5.11
C SER A 196 -3.66 16.47 -5.45
N GLU A 197 -3.61 15.61 -6.47
CA GLU A 197 -4.72 14.69 -6.79
C GLU A 197 -4.93 13.66 -5.67
N PHE A 198 -3.85 13.13 -5.11
CA PHE A 198 -3.93 12.21 -3.96
C PHE A 198 -4.54 12.88 -2.73
N GLU A 199 -4.08 14.10 -2.40
CA GLU A 199 -4.64 14.91 -1.31
C GLU A 199 -6.15 15.13 -1.50
N THR A 200 -6.57 15.44 -2.72
CA THR A 200 -7.99 15.66 -3.05
C THR A 200 -8.82 14.41 -2.79
N GLY A 201 -8.35 13.24 -3.23
CA GLY A 201 -9.06 11.97 -2.98
C GLY A 201 -9.07 11.56 -1.51
N LEU A 202 -7.96 11.73 -0.78
CA LEU A 202 -7.90 11.49 0.66
C LEU A 202 -8.88 12.41 1.43
N LYS A 203 -8.95 13.69 1.05
CA LYS A 203 -9.92 14.63 1.62
C LYS A 203 -11.34 14.19 1.35
N ALA A 204 -11.65 13.73 0.14
CA ALA A 204 -12.98 13.25 -0.21
C ALA A 204 -13.40 12.02 0.63
N LEU A 205 -12.48 11.10 0.91
CA LEU A 205 -12.73 9.98 1.84
C LEU A 205 -12.94 10.46 3.28
N TYR A 206 -12.12 11.39 3.75
CA TYR A 206 -12.25 11.99 5.09
C TYR A 206 -13.61 12.70 5.26
N ASP A 207 -14.04 13.48 4.26
CA ASP A 207 -15.35 14.14 4.24
C ASP A 207 -16.49 13.10 4.24
N GLN A 208 -16.24 11.88 3.73
CA GLN A 208 -17.14 10.73 3.81
C GLN A 208 -16.99 9.89 5.08
N GLY A 209 -16.31 10.40 6.11
CA GLY A 209 -16.25 9.78 7.42
C GLY A 209 -15.03 8.89 7.67
N ALA A 210 -14.14 8.70 6.68
CA ALA A 210 -12.91 7.95 6.90
C ALA A 210 -12.04 8.63 7.99
N ARG A 211 -11.50 7.84 8.92
CA ARG A 211 -10.68 8.36 10.02
C ARG A 211 -9.36 7.64 10.24
N LYS A 212 -9.16 6.43 9.73
CA LYS A 212 -7.92 5.66 9.94
C LYS A 212 -7.29 5.41 8.59
N PHE A 213 -6.22 6.13 8.27
CA PHE A 213 -5.51 6.04 6.99
C PHE A 213 -4.18 5.34 7.18
N TRP A 214 -3.86 4.41 6.28
CA TRP A 214 -2.62 3.65 6.22
C TRP A 214 -2.03 3.79 4.82
N ILE A 215 -0.99 4.61 4.70
CA ILE A 215 -0.48 5.08 3.41
C ILE A 215 0.93 4.52 3.22
N HIS A 216 1.11 3.63 2.25
CA HIS A 216 2.42 3.21 1.80
C HIS A 216 3.04 4.30 0.93
N ASN A 217 4.35 4.50 1.08
CA ASN A 217 5.12 5.23 0.08
C ASN A 217 5.43 4.32 -1.13
N THR A 218 6.03 4.84 -2.21
CA THR A 218 6.41 3.98 -3.35
C THR A 218 7.66 3.17 -3.03
N GLY A 219 7.74 1.95 -3.55
CA GLY A 219 8.90 1.08 -3.42
C GLY A 219 10.15 1.58 -4.16
N PRO A 220 11.26 0.83 -4.12
CA PRO A 220 12.46 1.14 -4.89
C PRO A 220 12.22 0.92 -6.39
N LEU A 221 11.64 1.93 -7.04
CA LEU A 221 11.21 1.90 -8.43
C LEU A 221 12.32 1.46 -9.39
N GLY A 222 13.55 1.90 -9.18
CA GLY A 222 14.69 1.52 -10.01
C GLY A 222 15.11 0.05 -9.87
N CYS A 223 14.62 -0.64 -8.83
CA CYS A 223 14.89 -2.05 -8.58
C CYS A 223 13.80 -2.99 -9.13
N LEU A 224 12.76 -2.47 -9.78
CA LEU A 224 11.80 -3.33 -10.47
C LEU A 224 12.51 -4.07 -11.61
N PRO A 225 12.31 -5.39 -11.78
CA PRO A 225 13.00 -6.14 -12.81
C PRO A 225 12.75 -5.58 -14.21
N GLN A 226 11.52 -5.16 -14.53
CA GLN A 226 11.21 -4.47 -15.80
C GLN A 226 12.03 -3.19 -15.99
N ASN A 227 12.16 -2.36 -14.95
CA ASN A 227 12.93 -1.11 -15.07
C ASN A 227 14.43 -1.38 -15.22
N ILE A 228 14.96 -2.39 -14.54
CA ILE A 228 16.35 -2.82 -14.72
C ILE A 228 16.57 -3.30 -16.15
N ASP A 229 15.67 -4.12 -16.68
CA ASP A 229 15.81 -4.62 -18.04
C ASP A 229 15.75 -3.47 -19.06
N LEU A 230 14.77 -2.58 -18.97
CA LEU A 230 14.59 -1.53 -19.97
C LEU A 230 15.59 -0.36 -19.84
N PHE A 231 15.90 0.06 -18.62
CA PHE A 231 16.67 1.30 -18.38
C PHE A 231 18.04 1.06 -17.73
N GLY A 232 18.34 -0.15 -17.29
CA GLY A 232 19.58 -0.51 -16.57
C GLY A 232 20.74 -0.95 -17.46
N LYS A 233 20.73 -0.62 -18.75
CA LYS A 233 21.75 -1.07 -19.71
C LYS A 233 23.13 -0.39 -19.53
N ASP A 234 23.17 0.80 -18.93
CA ASP A 234 24.42 1.52 -18.63
C ASP A 234 24.80 1.33 -17.15
N PRO A 235 25.90 0.59 -16.84
CA PRO A 235 26.34 0.37 -15.47
C PRO A 235 26.65 1.64 -14.67
N THR A 236 27.01 2.74 -15.35
CA THR A 236 27.31 4.03 -14.68
C THR A 236 26.05 4.71 -14.14
N GLN A 237 24.86 4.27 -14.57
CA GLN A 237 23.56 4.79 -14.15
C GLN A 237 22.89 3.92 -13.07
N LEU A 238 23.61 2.93 -12.55
CA LEU A 238 23.12 2.03 -11.51
C LEU A 238 23.63 2.45 -10.13
N ASP A 239 22.82 2.20 -9.10
CA ASP A 239 23.23 2.37 -7.71
C ASP A 239 24.02 1.15 -7.18
N GLU A 240 24.38 1.18 -5.90
CA GLU A 240 25.15 0.13 -5.22
C GLU A 240 24.48 -1.26 -5.25
N LEU A 241 23.15 -1.29 -5.40
CA LEU A 241 22.37 -2.52 -5.55
C LEU A 241 22.06 -2.79 -7.02
N HIS A 242 22.79 -2.22 -7.97
CA HIS A 242 22.57 -2.39 -9.40
C HIS A 242 21.13 -2.05 -9.85
N CYS A 243 20.48 -1.12 -9.17
CA CYS A 243 19.16 -0.61 -9.54
C CYS A 243 19.29 0.71 -10.31
N VAL A 244 18.30 1.05 -11.15
CA VAL A 244 18.32 2.26 -11.97
C VAL A 244 18.26 3.52 -11.08
N ALA A 245 19.39 4.22 -10.93
CA ALA A 245 19.57 5.25 -9.90
C ALA A 245 18.60 6.42 -10.05
N LYS A 246 18.37 6.91 -11.27
CA LYS A 246 17.44 8.02 -11.56
C LYS A 246 15.99 7.71 -11.17
N HIS A 247 15.55 6.45 -11.32
CA HIS A 247 14.20 6.03 -10.92
C HIS A 247 14.08 5.99 -9.39
N ASN A 248 15.11 5.46 -8.72
CA ASN A 248 15.18 5.44 -7.26
C ASN A 248 15.23 6.87 -6.66
N ARG A 249 15.92 7.82 -7.30
CA ARG A 249 15.91 9.23 -6.86
C ARG A 249 14.53 9.87 -6.98
N ALA A 250 13.83 9.70 -8.11
CA ALA A 250 12.46 10.20 -8.26
C ALA A 250 11.51 9.58 -7.22
N ALA A 251 11.60 8.26 -6.97
CA ALA A 251 10.82 7.59 -5.92
C ALA A 251 11.12 8.16 -4.53
N LYS A 252 12.39 8.39 -4.17
CA LYS A 252 12.78 9.02 -2.90
C LYS A 252 12.22 10.43 -2.75
N ILE A 253 12.24 11.25 -3.81
CA ILE A 253 11.69 12.61 -3.80
C ILE A 253 10.17 12.57 -3.64
N PHE A 254 9.47 11.67 -4.35
CA PHE A 254 8.04 11.45 -4.16
C PHE A 254 7.73 11.06 -2.72
N ASN A 255 8.48 10.10 -2.16
CA ASN A 255 8.29 9.60 -0.79
C ASN A 255 8.51 10.68 0.26
N LEU A 256 9.50 11.57 0.06
CA LEU A 256 9.75 12.73 0.91
C LEU A 256 8.56 13.70 0.91
N GLN A 257 8.05 14.05 -0.27
CA GLN A 257 6.90 14.94 -0.39
C GLN A 257 5.60 14.30 0.12
N LEU A 258 5.41 13.00 -0.10
CA LEU A 258 4.28 12.24 0.45
C LEU A 258 4.31 12.20 1.99
N HIS A 259 5.50 12.04 2.59
CA HIS A 259 5.65 12.09 4.04
C HIS A 259 5.29 13.49 4.60
N ALA A 260 5.70 14.56 3.91
CA ALA A 260 5.31 15.93 4.25
C ALA A 260 3.80 16.15 4.10
N LEU A 261 3.18 15.62 3.04
CA LEU A 261 1.73 15.63 2.86
C LEU A 261 1.00 14.90 4.00
N CYS A 262 1.44 13.70 4.37
CA CYS A 262 0.86 12.97 5.50
C CYS A 262 0.95 13.78 6.81
N THR A 263 2.08 14.46 7.03
CA THR A 263 2.27 15.34 8.19
C THR A 263 1.33 16.54 8.18
N LYS A 264 1.16 17.19 7.02
CA LYS A 264 0.16 18.25 6.81
C LYS A 264 -1.25 17.76 7.12
N LEU A 265 -1.63 16.60 6.58
CA LEU A 265 -2.98 16.04 6.75
C LEU A 265 -3.30 15.65 8.19
N ARG A 266 -2.32 15.19 8.99
CA ARG A 266 -2.51 14.95 10.43
C ARG A 266 -2.92 16.22 11.19
N GLY A 267 -2.46 17.39 10.75
CA GLY A 267 -2.87 18.68 11.33
C GLY A 267 -4.23 19.17 10.85
N GLN A 268 -4.72 18.69 9.70
CA GLN A 268 -5.96 19.15 9.07
C GLN A 268 -7.15 18.23 9.31
N PHE A 269 -6.93 16.92 9.36
CA PHE A 269 -7.97 15.90 9.53
C PHE A 269 -8.22 15.64 11.01
N SER A 270 -9.03 16.50 11.63
CA SER A 270 -9.39 16.37 13.04
C SER A 270 -10.02 15.01 13.37
N GLY A 271 -9.48 14.36 14.40
CA GLY A 271 -9.93 13.03 14.83
C GLY A 271 -9.54 11.88 13.88
N ALA A 272 -8.74 12.13 12.85
CA ALA A 272 -8.16 11.08 12.03
C ALA A 272 -6.79 10.65 12.53
N ASN A 273 -6.45 9.38 12.33
CA ASN A 273 -5.11 8.85 12.44
C ASN A 273 -4.57 8.55 11.03
N ILE A 274 -3.37 9.04 10.72
CA ILE A 274 -2.72 8.82 9.42
C ILE A 274 -1.37 8.16 9.69
N THR A 275 -1.26 6.89 9.33
CA THR A 275 -0.03 6.10 9.38
C THR A 275 0.66 6.18 8.03
N TYR A 276 1.92 6.62 8.04
CA TYR A 276 2.80 6.58 6.87
C TYR A 276 3.72 5.38 7.02
N VAL A 277 3.83 4.57 5.96
CA VAL A 277 4.67 3.37 5.95
C VAL A 277 5.76 3.50 4.92
N ASP A 278 7.00 3.41 5.38
CA ASP A 278 8.18 3.46 4.53
C ASP A 278 8.47 2.10 3.88
N ILE A 279 7.63 1.72 2.92
CA ILE A 279 7.79 0.47 2.17
C ILE A 279 9.06 0.48 1.30
N TYR A 280 9.52 1.67 0.88
CA TYR A 280 10.78 1.85 0.17
C TYR A 280 11.94 1.24 0.94
N SER A 281 12.15 1.70 2.17
CA SER A 281 13.29 1.27 2.98
C SER A 281 13.21 -0.22 3.31
N ILE A 282 12.00 -0.73 3.58
CA ILE A 282 11.77 -2.16 3.83
C ILE A 282 12.15 -3.00 2.61
N LYS A 283 11.61 -2.68 1.43
CA LYS A 283 11.88 -3.41 0.18
C LYS A 283 13.34 -3.28 -0.25
N TYR A 284 13.94 -2.09 -0.16
CA TYR A 284 15.35 -1.86 -0.51
C TYR A 284 16.30 -2.63 0.42
N ALA A 285 16.02 -2.64 1.73
CA ALA A 285 16.78 -3.43 2.69
C ALA A 285 16.65 -4.94 2.45
N LEU A 286 15.45 -5.43 2.10
CA LEU A 286 15.22 -6.82 1.70
C LEU A 286 16.05 -7.19 0.46
N ILE A 287 16.09 -6.32 -0.56
CA ILE A 287 16.88 -6.54 -1.77
C ILE A 287 18.37 -6.62 -1.45
N GLY A 288 18.89 -5.71 -0.62
CA GLY A 288 20.30 -5.70 -0.23
C GLY A 288 20.71 -6.84 0.72
N ASN A 289 19.76 -7.38 1.50
CA ASN A 289 20.02 -8.38 2.53
C ASN A 289 19.23 -9.68 2.33
N TYR A 290 18.85 -10.00 1.09
CA TYR A 290 17.93 -11.11 0.75
C TYR A 290 18.34 -12.46 1.35
N SER A 291 19.65 -12.73 1.46
CA SER A 291 20.18 -13.96 2.06
C SER A 291 19.88 -14.12 3.55
N ARG A 292 19.60 -13.02 4.28
CA ARG A 292 19.15 -13.07 5.69
C ARG A 292 17.71 -13.56 5.84
N TYR A 293 16.97 -13.63 4.74
CA TYR A 293 15.58 -14.05 4.68
C TYR A 293 15.42 -15.38 3.91
N ASP A 294 16.49 -16.17 3.85
CA ASP A 294 16.54 -17.47 3.16
C ASP A 294 16.20 -17.42 1.66
N LEU A 295 16.27 -16.23 1.04
CA LEU A 295 16.12 -16.06 -0.40
C LEU A 295 17.43 -16.41 -1.11
N LYS A 296 17.33 -17.20 -2.19
CA LYS A 296 18.50 -17.62 -2.99
C LYS A 296 18.97 -16.54 -3.97
N VAL A 297 18.07 -15.66 -4.38
CA VAL A 297 18.34 -14.56 -5.31
C VAL A 297 17.66 -13.27 -4.83
N PRO A 298 18.23 -12.09 -5.12
CA PRO A 298 17.56 -10.82 -4.84
C PRO A 298 16.18 -10.74 -5.53
N PRO A 299 15.12 -10.24 -4.87
CA PRO A 299 13.79 -10.09 -5.48
C PRO A 299 13.76 -9.29 -6.79
N LYS A 300 14.69 -8.35 -6.98
CA LYS A 300 14.86 -7.59 -8.24
C LYS A 300 15.28 -8.43 -9.46
N HIS A 301 15.59 -9.71 -9.27
CA HIS A 301 15.87 -10.68 -10.33
C HIS A 301 14.76 -11.73 -10.48
N ALA A 302 13.66 -11.60 -9.73
CA ALA A 302 12.46 -12.39 -10.01
C ALA A 302 11.90 -12.01 -11.38
N VAL A 303 11.22 -12.95 -12.03
CA VAL A 303 10.52 -12.68 -13.29
C VAL A 303 9.40 -11.70 -12.98
N ASP A 304 9.50 -10.50 -13.54
CA ASP A 304 8.38 -9.55 -13.55
C ASP A 304 7.39 -10.01 -14.61
N THR A 305 6.22 -10.43 -14.16
CA THR A 305 5.14 -10.89 -15.04
C THR A 305 4.16 -9.77 -15.37
N GLU A 306 4.36 -8.54 -14.84
CA GLU A 306 3.58 -7.34 -15.19
C GLU A 306 3.89 -6.83 -16.61
N GLY A 307 4.95 -7.36 -17.24
CA GLY A 307 5.22 -7.21 -18.68
C GLY A 307 4.70 -8.41 -19.47
N HIS A 308 3.58 -8.24 -20.17
CA HIS A 308 3.33 -8.99 -21.41
C HIS A 308 3.76 -8.09 -22.59
N PRO A 309 4.20 -8.69 -23.72
CA PRO A 309 5.15 -8.11 -24.68
C PRO A 309 4.75 -6.76 -25.28
#